data_AF-A0A4R6ZKN0-F1
#
_entry.id   AF-A0A4R6ZKN0-F1
#
_cell.length_a   1.000
_cell.length_b   1.000
_cell.length_c   1.000
_cell.angle_alpha   90.00
_cell.angle_beta   90.00
_cell.angle_gamma   90.00
#
_symmetry.space_group_name_H-M   'P 1'
#
loop_
_entity.id
_entity.type
_entity.pdbx_description
1 polymer ?
#
loop_
_entity_poly.entity_id
_entity_poly.type
_entity_poly.pdbx_seq_one_letter_code
_entity_poly.pdbx_strand_id
1 'polypeptide(L)'
;MAGNIIAIGLFQLPYYLATKKQKKRELECDKLVDKKAFLSLLQKSANFKIEIREISKVELKSKNIFGQVFTNYSKFVLIEVNDGKVYRLDIPLGEDVDKLICYIENAGIKIENKILE
;
A
#
# COMPACT_ATOMS: atom_id res chain seq x y z
N MET A 1 56.32 -26.86 -11.49
CA MET A 1 55.03 -26.68 -12.20
C MET A 1 53.80 -27.20 -11.45
N ALA A 2 53.93 -27.84 -10.27
CA ALA A 2 52.78 -28.31 -9.48
C ALA A 2 52.09 -27.21 -8.64
N GLY A 3 52.81 -26.15 -8.23
CA GLY A 3 52.27 -25.07 -7.40
C GLY A 3 51.20 -24.21 -8.07
N ASN A 4 51.26 -24.03 -9.40
CA ASN A 4 50.27 -23.23 -10.14
C ASN A 4 48.92 -23.96 -10.28
N ILE A 5 48.92 -25.29 -10.36
CA ILE A 5 47.69 -26.08 -10.50
C ILE A 5 46.91 -26.09 -9.18
N ILE A 6 47.64 -26.15 -8.05
CA ILE A 6 47.05 -26.09 -6.71
C ILE A 6 46.47 -24.69 -6.44
N ALA A 7 47.16 -23.62 -6.86
CA ALA A 7 46.64 -22.25 -6.77
C ALA A 7 45.39 -22.05 -7.64
N ILE A 8 45.38 -22.55 -8.87
CA ILE A 8 44.21 -22.47 -9.76
C ILE A 8 43.01 -23.22 -9.16
N GLY A 9 43.21 -24.41 -8.57
CA GLY A 9 42.15 -25.15 -7.89
C GLY A 9 41.60 -24.46 -6.64
N LEU A 10 42.48 -23.86 -5.82
CA LEU A 10 42.10 -23.15 -4.59
C LEU A 10 41.34 -21.85 -4.85
N PHE A 11 41.60 -21.14 -5.96
CA PHE A 11 40.91 -19.89 -6.28
C PHE A 11 39.70 -20.08 -7.20
N GLN A 12 39.73 -21.04 -8.14
CA GLN A 12 38.63 -21.24 -9.07
C GLN A 12 37.43 -21.95 -8.44
N LEU A 13 37.65 -22.89 -7.51
CA LEU A 13 36.55 -23.64 -6.91
C LEU A 13 35.65 -22.76 -6.03
N PRO A 14 36.19 -21.90 -5.13
CA PRO A 14 35.38 -20.95 -4.38
C PRO A 14 34.70 -19.92 -5.29
N TYR A 15 35.39 -19.46 -6.35
CA TYR A 15 34.83 -18.52 -7.32
C TYR A 15 33.66 -19.13 -8.10
N TYR A 16 33.76 -20.40 -8.50
CA TYR A 16 32.70 -21.12 -9.18
C TYR A 16 31.49 -21.35 -8.27
N LEU A 17 31.72 -21.66 -6.98
CA LEU A 17 30.65 -21.78 -6.00
C LEU A 17 29.98 -20.44 -5.69
N ALA A 18 30.77 -19.35 -5.60
CA ALA A 18 30.26 -18.01 -5.37
C ALA A 18 29.40 -17.51 -6.55
N THR A 19 29.88 -17.68 -7.79
CA THR A 19 29.12 -17.32 -9.00
C THR A 19 27.85 -18.17 -9.14
N LYS A 20 27.87 -19.46 -8.78
CA LYS A 20 26.66 -20.30 -8.76
C LYS A 20 25.64 -19.83 -7.71
N LYS A 21 26.09 -19.38 -6.54
CA LYS A 21 25.20 -18.79 -5.51
C LYS A 21 24.65 -17.44 -5.95
N GLN A 22 25.46 -16.63 -6.62
CA GLN A 22 25.04 -15.32 -7.13
C GLN A 22 23.97 -15.46 -8.21
N LYS A 23 24.17 -16.35 -9.20
CA LYS A 23 23.16 -16.66 -10.22
C LYS A 23 21.82 -17.14 -9.64
N LYS A 24 21.84 -17.91 -8.54
CA LYS A 24 20.61 -18.30 -7.84
C LYS A 24 19.90 -17.10 -7.22
N ARG A 25 20.64 -16.16 -6.61
CA ARG A 25 20.06 -14.94 -6.03
C ARG A 25 19.53 -13.99 -7.09
N GLU A 26 20.22 -13.86 -8.22
CA GLU A 26 19.73 -13.09 -9.38
C GLU A 26 18.40 -13.67 -9.87
N LEU A 27 18.32 -14.99 -10.06
CA LEU A 27 17.05 -15.67 -10.41
C LEU A 27 15.95 -15.51 -9.35
N GLU A 28 16.29 -15.48 -8.07
CA GLU A 28 15.32 -15.22 -6.99
C GLU A 28 14.85 -13.76 -7.00
N CYS A 29 15.75 -12.80 -7.23
CA CYS A 29 15.44 -11.39 -7.38
C CYS A 29 14.55 -11.15 -8.60
N ASP A 30 14.87 -11.72 -9.75
CA ASP A 30 14.06 -11.62 -10.97
C ASP A 30 12.68 -12.22 -10.75
N LYS A 31 12.58 -13.40 -10.11
CA LYS A 31 11.29 -13.98 -9.72
C LYS A 31 10.50 -13.10 -8.74
N LEU A 32 11.18 -12.41 -7.81
CA LEU A 32 10.54 -11.49 -6.89
C LEU A 32 10.09 -10.20 -7.60
N VAL A 33 10.86 -9.72 -8.58
CA VAL A 33 10.50 -8.58 -9.44
C VAL A 33 9.31 -8.95 -10.31
N ASP A 34 9.32 -10.11 -10.95
CA ASP A 34 8.18 -10.61 -11.75
C ASP A 34 6.95 -10.84 -10.89
N LYS A 35 7.11 -11.40 -9.68
CA LYS A 35 6.00 -11.55 -8.73
C LYS A 35 5.48 -10.18 -8.27
N LYS A 36 6.35 -9.19 -8.03
CA LYS A 36 5.95 -7.83 -7.67
C LYS A 36 5.33 -7.07 -8.85
N ALA A 37 5.81 -7.28 -10.07
CA ALA A 37 5.27 -6.70 -11.29
C ALA A 37 3.92 -7.35 -11.64
N PHE A 38 3.77 -8.65 -11.43
CA PHE A 38 2.50 -9.35 -11.55
C PHE A 38 1.51 -8.92 -10.46
N LEU A 39 1.96 -8.78 -9.22
CA LEU A 39 1.17 -8.18 -8.13
C LEU A 39 0.84 -6.72 -8.41
N SER A 40 1.71 -5.94 -9.04
CA SER A 40 1.43 -4.55 -9.44
C SER A 40 0.49 -4.46 -10.64
N LEU A 41 0.50 -5.47 -11.53
CA LEU A 41 -0.48 -5.62 -12.61
C LEU A 41 -1.85 -6.09 -12.09
N LEU A 42 -1.88 -6.95 -11.08
CA LEU A 42 -3.11 -7.29 -10.32
C LEU A 42 -3.58 -6.12 -9.44
N GLN A 43 -2.65 -5.28 -8.96
CA GLN A 43 -2.88 -3.98 -8.33
C GLN A 43 -2.90 -2.84 -9.35
N LYS A 44 -3.07 -3.11 -10.66
CA LYS A 44 -3.72 -2.10 -11.49
C LYS A 44 -5.10 -1.99 -10.88
N SER A 45 -5.25 -1.02 -10.00
CA SER A 45 -6.53 -0.64 -9.43
C SER A 45 -7.50 -0.66 -10.57
N ALA A 46 -8.44 -1.62 -10.56
CA ALA A 46 -9.73 -1.37 -11.16
C ALA A 46 -10.09 0.01 -10.60
N ASN A 47 -10.06 1.04 -11.47
CA ASN A 47 -10.11 2.43 -11.05
C ASN A 47 -11.28 2.56 -10.10
N PHE A 48 -10.98 2.61 -8.80
CA PHE A 48 -12.01 2.55 -7.78
C PHE A 48 -12.62 3.94 -7.76
N LYS A 49 -13.67 4.09 -8.55
CA LYS A 49 -14.42 5.33 -8.72
C LYS A 49 -15.81 5.05 -8.17
N ILE A 50 -16.16 5.72 -7.09
CA ILE A 50 -17.53 5.82 -6.61
C ILE A 50 -18.13 7.04 -7.29
N GLU A 51 -19.25 6.88 -7.99
CA GLU A 51 -19.92 8.04 -8.56
C GLU A 51 -20.76 8.74 -7.49
N ILE A 52 -20.86 10.07 -7.55
CA ILE A 52 -21.59 10.87 -6.55
C ILE A 52 -23.05 10.40 -6.41
N ARG A 53 -23.65 9.94 -7.51
CA ARG A 53 -25.03 9.42 -7.56
C ARG A 53 -25.20 8.12 -6.79
N GLU A 54 -24.12 7.38 -6.59
CA GLU A 54 -24.12 6.10 -5.89
C GLU A 54 -24.00 6.29 -4.37
N ILE A 55 -23.57 7.47 -3.91
CA ILE A 55 -23.37 7.77 -2.50
C ILE A 55 -24.73 8.07 -1.85
N SER A 56 -25.10 7.24 -0.88
CA SER A 56 -26.28 7.47 -0.05
C SER A 56 -25.96 8.39 1.12
N LYS A 57 -24.81 8.15 1.77
CA LYS A 57 -24.45 8.83 3.01
C LYS A 57 -22.94 8.91 3.22
N VAL A 58 -22.49 10.04 3.76
CA VAL A 58 -21.09 10.24 4.17
C VAL A 58 -21.03 10.66 5.64
N GLU A 59 -20.21 9.95 6.41
CA GLU A 59 -19.98 10.23 7.83
C GLU A 59 -18.49 10.43 8.11
N LEU A 60 -18.15 11.42 8.93
CA LEU A 60 -16.80 11.60 9.46
C LEU A 60 -16.77 11.11 10.91
N LYS A 61 -15.85 10.18 11.21
CA LYS A 61 -15.70 9.63 12.56
C LYS A 61 -14.24 9.70 13.01
N SER A 62 -14.05 9.91 14.31
CA SER A 62 -12.75 9.78 14.98
C SER A 62 -12.60 8.38 15.58
N LYS A 63 -11.37 7.85 15.61
CA LYS A 63 -11.07 6.63 16.37
C LYS A 63 -11.04 6.96 17.87
N ASN A 64 -11.49 6.01 18.68
CA ASN A 64 -11.34 6.07 20.13
C ASN A 64 -9.87 6.22 20.55
N ILE A 65 -9.64 6.85 21.70
CA ILE A 65 -8.31 7.18 22.25
C ILE A 65 -7.35 5.98 22.25
N PHE A 66 -7.81 4.79 22.62
CA PHE A 66 -7.00 3.56 22.60
C PHE A 66 -6.55 3.11 21.19
N GLY A 67 -7.32 3.43 20.15
CA GLY A 67 -6.99 3.08 18.76
C GLY A 67 -6.10 4.10 18.05
N GLN A 68 -6.01 5.32 18.57
CA GLN A 68 -5.14 6.38 18.04
C GLN A 68 -3.66 6.12 18.35
N VAL A 69 -3.35 5.52 19.50
CA VAL A 69 -1.97 5.26 19.94
C VAL A 69 -1.24 4.24 19.05
N PHE A 70 -1.96 3.30 18.44
CA PHE A 70 -1.38 2.23 17.62
C PHE A 70 -1.50 2.45 16.11
N THR A 71 -2.10 3.56 15.65
CA THR A 71 -2.29 3.80 14.21
C THR A 71 -1.98 5.25 13.83
N ASN A 72 -1.31 5.45 12.69
CA ASN A 72 -1.02 6.79 12.12
C ASN A 72 -2.28 7.49 11.56
N TYR A 73 -3.48 7.12 12.01
CA TYR A 73 -4.76 7.58 11.49
C TYR A 73 -5.70 7.87 12.66
N SER A 74 -6.09 9.13 12.85
CA SER A 74 -6.97 9.55 13.96
C SER A 74 -8.43 9.68 13.53
N LYS A 75 -8.68 10.06 12.27
CA LYS A 75 -10.01 10.32 11.70
C LYS A 75 -10.22 9.48 10.43
N PHE A 76 -11.46 9.14 10.13
CA PHE A 76 -11.83 8.37 8.95
C PHE A 76 -13.20 8.78 8.40
N VAL A 77 -13.36 8.63 7.09
CA VAL A 77 -14.61 8.87 6.36
C VAL A 77 -15.26 7.53 6.07
N LEU A 78 -16.54 7.40 6.40
CA LEU A 78 -17.39 6.30 5.96
C LEU A 78 -18.26 6.80 4.81
N ILE A 79 -18.22 6.06 3.69
CA ILE A 79 -19.06 6.30 2.53
C ILE A 79 -19.98 5.11 2.38
N GLU A 80 -21.26 5.33 2.58
CA GLU A 80 -22.31 4.37 2.29
C GLU A 80 -22.81 4.59 0.86
N VAL A 81 -22.96 3.49 0.14
CA VAL A 81 -23.40 3.44 -1.25
C VAL A 81 -24.80 2.85 -1.32
N ASN A 82 -25.61 3.26 -2.29
CA ASN A 82 -26.98 2.80 -2.48
C ASN A 82 -27.14 1.27 -2.55
N ASP A 83 -26.08 0.54 -2.91
CA ASP A 83 -25.98 -0.93 -2.90
C ASP A 83 -25.78 -1.52 -1.49
N GLY A 84 -25.87 -0.71 -0.43
CA GLY A 84 -25.66 -1.12 0.96
C GLY A 84 -24.20 -1.37 1.35
N LYS A 85 -23.26 -1.13 0.44
CA LYS A 85 -21.82 -1.25 0.69
C LYS A 85 -21.32 -0.03 1.46
N VAL A 86 -20.46 -0.28 2.45
CA VAL A 86 -19.80 0.77 3.25
C VAL A 86 -18.31 0.74 2.99
N TYR A 87 -17.78 1.85 2.51
CA TYR A 87 -16.35 2.06 2.30
C TYR A 87 -15.79 2.93 3.40
N ARG A 88 -14.61 2.55 3.90
CA ARG A 88 -13.89 3.27 4.94
C ARG A 88 -12.60 3.85 4.36
N LEU A 89 -12.42 5.15 4.49
CA LEU A 89 -11.23 5.87 4.09
C LEU A 89 -10.57 6.46 5.35
N ASP A 90 -9.44 5.90 5.77
CA ASP A 90 -8.68 6.42 6.90
C ASP A 90 -7.86 7.66 6.47
N ILE A 91 -7.95 8.76 7.23
CA ILE A 91 -7.24 10.01 6.95
C ILE A 91 -5.89 9.97 7.70
N PRO A 92 -4.75 10.06 7.00
CA PRO A 92 -3.44 10.00 7.64
C PRO A 92 -3.19 11.22 8.53
N LEU A 93 -2.41 11.02 9.60
CA LEU A 93 -2.02 12.09 10.51
C LEU A 93 -1.24 13.18 9.77
N GLY A 94 -1.70 14.44 9.86
CA GLY A 94 -1.09 15.60 9.20
C GLY A 94 -1.84 16.10 7.96
N GLU A 95 -2.83 15.34 7.48
CA GLU A 95 -3.76 15.85 6.47
C GLU A 95 -4.82 16.78 7.09
N ASP A 96 -5.17 17.82 6.34
CA ASP A 96 -6.11 18.84 6.77
C ASP A 96 -7.55 18.36 6.52
N VAL A 97 -8.19 17.92 7.59
CA VAL A 97 -9.54 17.37 7.58
C VAL A 97 -10.55 18.42 7.11
N ASP A 98 -10.35 19.70 7.42
CA ASP A 98 -11.26 20.77 7.05
C ASP A 98 -11.20 21.03 5.53
N LYS A 99 -10.01 20.94 4.94
CA LYS A 99 -9.87 20.96 3.47
C LYS A 99 -10.59 19.79 2.83
N LEU A 100 -10.47 18.60 3.41
CA LEU A 100 -11.11 17.38 2.91
C LEU A 100 -12.64 17.49 2.95
N ILE A 101 -13.19 18.01 4.06
CA ILE A 101 -14.62 18.33 4.19
C ILE A 101 -15.03 19.35 3.12
N CYS A 102 -14.27 20.43 2.96
CA CYS A 102 -14.56 21.48 1.98
C CYS A 102 -14.60 20.93 0.56
N TYR A 103 -13.68 20.04 0.18
CA TYR A 103 -13.69 19.39 -1.13
C TYR A 103 -14.92 18.50 -1.34
N ILE A 104 -15.32 17.73 -0.32
CA ILE A 104 -16.49 16.85 -0.39
C ILE A 104 -17.78 17.66 -0.50
N GLU A 105 -17.90 18.75 0.27
CA GLU A 105 -19.06 19.65 0.23
C GLU A 105 -19.15 20.42 -1.10
N ASN A 106 -18.01 20.89 -1.63
CA ASN A 106 -17.94 21.52 -2.95
C ASN A 106 -18.31 20.55 -4.08
N ALA A 107 -18.11 19.24 -3.88
CA ALA A 107 -18.56 18.21 -4.81
C ALA A 107 -20.08 17.94 -4.72
N GLY A 108 -20.80 18.63 -3.82
CA GLY A 108 -22.25 18.51 -3.65
C GLY A 108 -22.69 17.38 -2.72
N ILE A 109 -21.75 16.77 -1.97
CA ILE A 109 -22.04 15.71 -1.01
C ILE A 109 -22.16 16.32 0.38
N LYS A 110 -23.30 16.12 1.03
CA LYS A 110 -23.52 16.57 2.42
C LYS A 110 -22.98 15.52 3.40
N ILE A 111 -22.19 15.97 4.37
CA ILE A 111 -21.67 15.12 5.46
C ILE A 111 -22.62 15.24 6.65
N GLU A 112 -23.28 14.14 7.02
CA GLU A 112 -24.35 14.15 8.04
C GLU A 112 -23.82 14.14 9.48
N ASN A 113 -22.67 13.52 9.70
CA ASN A 113 -22.01 13.47 11.01
C ASN A 113 -20.68 14.21 10.95
N LYS A 114 -20.73 15.52 11.19
CA LYS A 114 -19.55 16.29 11.59
C LYS A 114 -19.41 16.10 13.10
N ILE A 115 -18.63 15.13 13.54
CA ILE A 115 -18.18 15.12 14.93
C ILE A 115 -17.21 16.30 15.05
N LEU A 116 -17.78 17.47 15.35
CA LEU A 116 -17.07 18.63 15.85
C LEU A 116 -16.55 18.23 17.23
N GLU A 117 -15.23 18.10 17.35
CA GLU A 117 -14.54 18.08 18.64
C GLU A 117 -14.80 19.38 19.40
#